data_AF-A0A2M8ENX0-F1
#
_entry.id   AF-A0A2M8ENX0-F1
#
_cell.length_a   1.000
_cell.length_b   1.000
_cell.length_c   1.000
_cell.angle_alpha   90.00
_cell.angle_beta   90.00
_cell.angle_gamma   90.00
#
_symmetry.space_group_name_H-M   'P 1'
#
loop_
_entity.id
_entity.type
_entity.pdbx_description
1 polymer ?
#
loop_
_entity_poly.entity_id
_entity_poly.type
_entity_poly.pdbx_seq_one_letter_code
_entity_poly.pdbx_strand_id
1 'polypeptide(L)'
;GVTYGKGLDIFEKKNVDVVIASGLERGGGRELALVLSCDAIISVSGGSGTLTEIAIAYQANIPVIVLKDTGGWSEKLGGQFLDSRNRIKIEVAENPKVAVELAIKLAKKYEKSE
;
A
#
# COMPACT_ATOMS: atom_id res chain seq x y z
N GLY A 1 1.09 -18.07 -3.22
CA GLY A 1 -0.11 -17.27 -2.86
C GLY A 1 -1.09 -17.38 -4.00
N VAL A 2 -2.36 -17.70 -3.71
CA VAL A 2 -3.35 -18.09 -4.73
C VAL A 2 -3.85 -16.88 -5.52
N THR A 3 -3.14 -16.62 -6.61
CA THR A 3 -3.70 -16.99 -7.91
C THR A 3 -2.91 -18.17 -8.44
N TYR A 4 -3.61 -19.30 -8.64
CA TYR A 4 -3.11 -20.59 -9.15
C TYR A 4 -2.13 -21.38 -8.26
N GLY A 5 -2.53 -21.67 -7.02
CA GLY A 5 -2.04 -22.86 -6.30
C GLY A 5 -1.20 -22.61 -5.04
N LYS A 6 -0.94 -23.73 -4.33
CA LYS A 6 -0.17 -23.83 -3.08
C LYS A 6 1.34 -24.03 -3.30
N GLY A 7 1.83 -23.72 -4.50
CA GLY A 7 3.25 -23.85 -4.85
C GLY A 7 4.12 -22.87 -4.06
N LEU A 8 5.34 -23.29 -3.74
CA LEU A 8 6.39 -22.46 -3.13
C LEU A 8 7.30 -21.83 -4.21
N ASP A 9 6.73 -21.50 -5.36
CA ASP A 9 7.46 -20.89 -6.45
C ASP A 9 7.84 -19.45 -6.10
N ILE A 10 9.15 -19.21 -5.94
CA ILE A 10 9.71 -17.89 -5.68
C ILE A 10 10.03 -17.24 -7.04
N PHE A 11 9.27 -16.21 -7.40
CA PHE A 11 9.43 -15.50 -8.68
C PHE A 11 10.56 -14.46 -8.65
N GLU A 12 10.69 -13.71 -7.55
CA GLU A 12 11.78 -12.74 -7.35
C GLU A 12 12.87 -13.35 -6.48
N LYS A 13 14.07 -13.48 -7.04
CA LYS A 13 15.21 -14.18 -6.41
C LYS A 13 16.46 -13.31 -6.25
N LYS A 14 16.46 -12.09 -6.80
CA LYS A 14 17.64 -11.21 -6.83
C LYS A 14 17.49 -10.03 -5.89
N ASN A 15 16.29 -9.47 -5.77
CA ASN A 15 16.05 -8.23 -5.05
C ASN A 15 15.28 -8.42 -3.73
N VAL A 16 15.26 -9.65 -3.19
CA VAL A 16 14.54 -10.00 -1.95
C VAL A 16 15.48 -10.73 -1.01
N ASP A 17 15.67 -10.18 0.18
CA ASP A 17 16.50 -10.77 1.23
C ASP A 17 15.75 -11.85 2.03
N VAL A 18 14.45 -11.63 2.28
CA VAL A 18 13.61 -12.50 3.11
C VAL A 18 12.27 -12.76 2.43
N VAL A 19 11.96 -14.04 2.25
CA VAL A 19 10.65 -14.50 1.74
C VAL A 19 9.83 -15.04 2.90
N ILE A 20 8.66 -14.44 3.13
CA ILE A 20 7.72 -14.88 4.17
C ILE A 20 6.57 -15.66 3.52
N ALA A 21 6.56 -16.97 3.75
CA ALA A 21 5.44 -17.83 3.36
C ALA A 21 4.31 -17.72 4.39
N SER A 22 3.41 -16.74 4.23
CA SER A 22 2.38 -16.43 5.23
C SER A 22 1.25 -17.47 5.33
N GLY A 23 1.05 -18.30 4.31
CA GLY A 23 -0.13 -19.18 4.20
C GLY A 23 -1.45 -18.42 4.00
N LEU A 24 -1.41 -17.09 3.94
CA LEU A 24 -2.56 -16.21 3.73
C LEU A 24 -2.77 -16.00 2.23
N GLU A 25 -4.04 -16.01 1.83
CA GLU A 25 -4.43 -15.94 0.42
C GLU A 25 -4.68 -14.51 -0.06
N ARG A 26 -4.68 -14.35 -1.39
CA ARG A 26 -5.04 -13.10 -2.07
C ARG A 26 -6.51 -12.78 -1.83
N GLY A 27 -6.81 -11.51 -1.54
CA GLY A 27 -8.18 -11.02 -1.32
C GLY A 27 -8.44 -10.58 0.11
N GLY A 28 -7.38 -10.33 0.88
CA GLY A 28 -7.48 -9.73 2.20
C GLY A 28 -6.39 -10.23 3.13
N GLY A 29 -6.21 -11.54 3.27
CA GLY A 29 -5.28 -12.08 4.27
C GLY A 29 -3.83 -11.67 4.04
N ARG A 30 -3.29 -11.95 2.84
CA ARG A 30 -1.91 -11.58 2.49
C ARG A 30 -1.73 -10.07 2.49
N GLU A 31 -2.68 -9.36 1.89
CA GLU A 31 -2.65 -7.90 1.79
C GLU A 31 -2.70 -7.23 3.17
N LEU A 32 -3.49 -7.76 4.10
CA LEU A 32 -3.60 -7.26 5.47
C LEU A 32 -2.27 -7.38 6.21
N ALA A 33 -1.64 -8.56 6.21
CA ALA A 33 -0.34 -8.75 6.85
C ALA A 33 0.73 -7.85 6.25
N LEU A 34 0.74 -7.69 4.91
CA LEU A 34 1.67 -6.82 4.22
C LEU A 34 1.48 -5.35 4.62
N VAL A 35 0.25 -4.83 4.52
CA VAL A 35 -0.06 -3.42 4.77
C VAL A 35 0.15 -3.04 6.23
N LEU A 36 -0.28 -3.89 7.17
CA LEU A 36 -0.12 -3.62 8.60
C LEU A 36 1.34 -3.70 9.08
N SER A 37 2.25 -4.19 8.24
CA SER A 37 3.69 -4.18 8.52
C SER A 37 4.38 -2.89 8.04
N CYS A 38 3.63 -1.91 7.53
CA CYS A 38 4.17 -0.66 6.96
C CYS A 38 3.81 0.56 7.80
N ASP A 39 4.75 1.51 7.91
CA ASP A 39 4.48 2.85 8.49
C ASP A 39 3.90 3.84 7.47
N ALA A 40 4.12 3.60 6.17
CA ALA A 40 3.58 4.37 5.05
C ALA A 40 3.59 3.51 3.79
N ILE A 41 2.74 3.85 2.81
CA ILE A 41 2.64 3.15 1.53
C ILE A 41 2.78 4.12 0.37
N ILE A 42 3.61 3.73 -0.61
CA ILE A 42 3.63 4.36 -1.94
C ILE A 42 2.91 3.42 -2.91
N SER A 43 1.85 3.92 -3.54
CA SER A 43 1.03 3.15 -4.48
C SER A 43 1.26 3.61 -5.93
N VAL A 44 1.34 2.64 -6.84
CA VAL A 44 1.66 2.85 -8.26
C VAL A 44 0.66 2.03 -9.08
N SER A 45 -0.13 2.68 -9.93
CA SER A 45 -1.09 2.03 -10.81
C SER A 45 -2.13 1.14 -10.08
N GLY A 46 -2.32 -0.09 -10.54
CA GLY A 46 -2.91 -1.16 -9.75
C GLY A 46 -4.41 -1.41 -9.99
N GLY A 47 -4.81 -2.66 -9.76
CA GLY A 47 -6.18 -3.16 -9.89
C GLY A 47 -6.89 -3.31 -8.54
N SER A 48 -7.78 -4.30 -8.44
CA SER A 48 -8.55 -4.56 -7.22
C SER A 48 -7.69 -4.94 -6.00
N GLY A 49 -6.53 -5.58 -6.22
CA GLY A 49 -5.57 -5.87 -5.14
C GLY A 49 -5.03 -4.58 -4.51
N THR A 50 -4.58 -3.64 -5.33
CA THR A 50 -4.11 -2.33 -4.88
C THR A 50 -5.22 -1.51 -4.21
N LEU A 51 -6.44 -1.55 -4.75
CA LEU A 51 -7.60 -0.96 -4.08
C LEU A 51 -7.81 -1.54 -2.67
N THR A 52 -7.66 -2.86 -2.52
CA THR A 52 -7.77 -3.55 -1.22
C THR A 52 -6.68 -3.09 -0.26
N GLU A 53 -5.42 -3.01 -0.72
CA GLU A 53 -4.29 -2.54 0.08
C GLU A 53 -4.47 -1.09 0.55
N ILE A 54 -4.93 -0.20 -0.34
CA ILE A 54 -5.24 1.21 -0.01
C ILE A 54 -6.37 1.29 1.03
N ALA A 55 -7.42 0.49 0.89
CA ALA A 55 -8.55 0.48 1.83
C ALA A 55 -8.16 -0.02 3.23
N ILE A 56 -7.27 -1.02 3.31
CA ILE A 56 -6.72 -1.51 4.58
C ILE A 56 -5.89 -0.40 5.24
N ALA A 57 -4.98 0.24 4.49
CA ALA A 57 -4.11 1.28 5.00
C ALA A 57 -4.91 2.48 5.56
N TYR A 58 -5.94 2.91 4.83
CA TYR A 58 -6.84 3.98 5.26
C TYR A 58 -7.56 3.66 6.57
N GLN A 59 -8.04 2.41 6.73
CA GLN A 59 -8.68 1.98 7.97
C GLN A 59 -7.70 1.91 9.16
N ALA A 60 -6.44 1.57 8.89
CA ALA A 60 -5.35 1.51 9.86
C ALA A 60 -4.67 2.86 10.12
N ASN A 61 -5.14 3.95 9.50
CA ASN A 61 -4.51 5.28 9.52
C ASN A 61 -3.05 5.29 9.02
N ILE A 62 -2.67 4.33 8.16
CA ILE A 62 -1.36 4.27 7.52
C ILE A 62 -1.39 5.20 6.30
N PRO A 63 -0.55 6.24 6.24
CA PRO A 63 -0.55 7.20 5.13
C PRO A 63 -0.26 6.53 3.79
N VAL A 64 -1.08 6.88 2.79
CA VAL A 64 -0.95 6.41 1.41
C VAL A 64 -0.56 7.58 0.51
N ILE A 65 0.48 7.37 -0.29
CA ILE A 65 1.00 8.31 -1.27
C ILE A 65 0.88 7.66 -2.64
N VAL A 66 0.14 8.27 -3.55
CA VAL A 66 0.00 7.77 -4.92
C VAL A 66 0.99 8.50 -5.83
N LEU A 67 1.70 7.75 -6.67
CA LEU A 67 2.53 8.34 -7.71
C LEU A 67 1.63 8.67 -8.92
N LYS A 68 1.55 9.96 -9.27
CA LYS A 68 0.73 10.42 -10.41
C LYS A 68 1.20 9.82 -11.74
N ASP A 69 0.36 9.89 -12.76
CA ASP A 69 0.67 9.45 -14.12
C ASP A 69 0.99 7.94 -14.22
N THR A 70 0.48 7.13 -13.27
CA THR A 70 0.69 5.67 -13.23
C THR A 70 -0.58 4.87 -13.54
N GLY A 71 -1.74 5.51 -13.68
CA GLY A 71 -3.01 4.83 -13.99
C GLY A 71 -3.65 4.12 -12.79
N GLY A 72 -4.58 3.22 -13.10
CA GLY A 72 -5.15 2.27 -12.14
C GLY A 72 -5.97 2.91 -11.02
N TRP A 73 -6.12 2.16 -9.93
CA TRP A 73 -6.83 2.64 -8.73
C TRP A 73 -6.04 3.67 -7.94
N SER A 74 -4.70 3.63 -7.97
CA SER A 74 -3.86 4.63 -7.31
C SER A 74 -4.20 6.04 -7.81
N GLU A 75 -4.19 6.24 -9.13
CA GLU A 75 -4.48 7.56 -9.70
C GLU A 75 -5.92 8.01 -9.44
N LYS A 76 -6.89 7.10 -9.55
CA LYS A 76 -8.30 7.39 -9.30
C LYS A 76 -8.61 7.86 -7.88
N LEU A 77 -7.80 7.48 -6.89
CA LEU A 77 -8.00 7.79 -5.48
C LEU A 77 -7.10 8.92 -4.98
N GLY A 78 -6.15 9.38 -5.80
CA GLY A 78 -5.25 10.47 -5.45
C GLY A 78 -6.02 11.74 -5.06
N GLY A 79 -5.61 12.34 -3.94
CA GLY A 79 -6.17 13.59 -3.44
C GLY A 79 -7.52 13.47 -2.75
N GLN A 80 -8.01 12.26 -2.49
CA GLN A 80 -9.33 12.01 -1.91
C GLN A 80 -9.24 11.39 -0.50
N PHE A 81 -10.35 11.49 0.23
CA PHE A 81 -10.63 10.61 1.37
C PHE A 81 -11.47 9.43 0.86
N LEU A 82 -11.32 8.24 1.46
CA LEU A 82 -12.07 7.06 1.01
C LEU A 82 -13.51 7.04 1.50
N ASP A 83 -13.80 7.70 2.61
CA ASP A 83 -15.13 7.71 3.22
C ASP A 83 -15.42 9.04 3.94
N SER A 84 -16.64 9.17 4.46
CA SER A 84 -17.08 10.35 5.21
C SER A 84 -16.36 10.56 6.55
N ARG A 85 -15.55 9.60 7.01
CA ARG A 85 -14.79 9.71 8.26
C ARG A 85 -13.53 10.55 8.09
N ASN A 86 -13.11 10.80 6.84
CA ASN A 86 -11.98 11.67 6.50
C ASN A 86 -10.72 11.41 7.35
N ARG A 87 -10.37 10.14 7.54
CA ARG A 87 -9.28 9.73 8.46
C ARG A 87 -7.93 10.29 8.02
N ILE A 88 -7.54 9.93 6.80
CA ILE A 88 -6.29 10.35 6.18
C ILE A 88 -6.56 10.67 4.71
N LYS A 89 -6.04 11.79 4.23
CA LYS A 89 -6.12 12.12 2.81
C LYS A 89 -5.09 11.29 2.06
N ILE A 90 -5.46 10.71 0.91
CA ILE A 90 -4.50 10.04 0.03
C ILE A 90 -3.69 11.12 -0.68
N GLU A 91 -2.40 11.19 -0.40
CA GLU A 91 -1.50 12.21 -0.92
C GLU A 91 -1.04 11.87 -2.34
N VAL A 92 -0.78 12.89 -3.15
CA VAL A 92 -0.31 12.71 -4.53
C VAL A 92 1.14 13.18 -4.63
N ALA A 93 2.00 12.32 -5.14
CA ALA A 93 3.38 12.64 -5.44
C ALA A 93 3.58 12.79 -6.96
N GLU A 94 4.32 13.83 -7.35
CA GLU A 94 4.58 14.12 -8.75
C GLU A 94 5.75 13.33 -9.35
N ASN A 95 6.62 12.80 -8.51
CA ASN A 95 7.78 12.01 -8.92
C ASN A 95 8.21 11.09 -7.75
N PRO A 96 9.06 10.08 -8.00
CA PRO A 96 9.48 9.14 -6.97
C PRO A 96 10.18 9.78 -5.77
N LYS A 97 10.97 10.84 -5.99
CA LYS A 97 11.66 11.54 -4.90
C LYS A 97 10.66 12.17 -3.94
N VAL A 98 9.67 12.90 -4.47
CA VAL A 98 8.59 13.50 -3.68
C VAL A 98 7.76 12.43 -2.96
N ALA A 99 7.54 11.27 -3.59
CA ALA A 99 6.80 10.17 -2.96
C ALA A 99 7.48 9.67 -1.69
N VAL A 100 8.80 9.48 -1.73
CA VAL A 100 9.61 9.05 -0.58
C VAL A 100 9.64 10.13 0.50
N GLU A 101 9.84 11.40 0.14
CA GLU A 101 9.85 12.52 1.09
C GLU A 101 8.52 12.63 1.85
N LEU A 102 7.38 12.50 1.13
CA LEU A 102 6.05 12.48 1.73
C LEU A 102 5.85 11.26 2.63
N ALA A 103 6.24 10.06 2.19
CA ALA A 103 6.11 8.84 2.97
C ALA A 103 6.82 8.95 4.34
N ILE A 104 8.10 9.36 4.34
CA ILE A 104 8.88 9.53 5.58
C ILE A 104 8.27 10.60 6.50
N LYS A 105 7.84 11.73 5.91
CA LYS A 105 7.23 12.83 6.68
C LYS A 105 5.93 12.39 7.35
N LEU A 106 5.06 11.70 6.62
CA LEU A 106 3.75 11.30 7.11
C LEU A 106 3.83 10.14 8.10
N ALA A 107 4.70 9.15 7.87
CA ALA A 107 4.96 8.06 8.82
C ALA A 107 5.28 8.62 10.22
N LYS A 108 6.23 9.56 10.32
CA LYS A 108 6.61 10.22 11.58
C LYS A 108 5.50 11.04 12.21
N LYS A 109 4.59 11.58 11.40
CA LYS A 109 3.46 12.37 11.91
C LYS A 109 2.45 11.45 12.59
N TYR A 110 2.09 10.35 11.93
CA TYR A 110 1.08 9.43 12.43
C TYR A 110 1.60 8.51 13.55
N GLU A 111 2.90 8.23 13.60
CA GLU A 111 3.56 7.55 14.73
C GLU A 111 3.44 8.34 16.06
N LYS A 112 3.44 9.67 15.99
CA LYS A 112 3.36 10.56 17.17
C LYS A 112 1.93 10.98 17.57
N SER A 113 0.94 10.45 16.86
CA SER A 113 -0.47 10.81 17.06
C SER A 113 -1.19 9.93 18.09
N GLU A 114 -0.48 8.95 18.67
CA GLU A 114 -0.93 8.10 19.79
C GLU A 114 -0.44 8.62 21.16
#